data_AF-A0A7V1EHI7-F1
#
_entry.id   AF-A0A7V1EHI7-F1
#
_cell.length_a   1.000
_cell.length_b   1.000
_cell.length_c   1.000
_cell.angle_alpha   90.00
_cell.angle_beta   90.00
_cell.angle_gamma   90.00
#
_symmetry.space_group_name_H-M   'P 1'
#
loop_
_entity.id
_entity.type
_entity.pdbx_description
1 polymer ?
#
loop_
_entity_poly.entity_id
_entity_poly.type
_entity_poly.pdbx_seq_one_letter_code
_entity_poly.pdbx_strand_id
1 'polypeptide(L)' 'MKKEISEAIPNIKEIKTKAEQKYIITILNTVNWHMTEAARLMGINRSTLFRKMKKYGINKRNPDKFLF' A
#
# COMPACT_ATOMS: atom_id res chain seq x y z
N MET A 1 6.43 35.19 9.91
CA MET A 1 7.25 33.98 9.63
C MET A 1 6.73 32.78 10.40
N LYS A 2 5.69 32.07 9.92
CA LYS A 2 5.19 30.81 10.53
C LYS A 2 4.81 29.75 9.47
N LYS A 3 5.11 29.97 8.19
CA LYS A 3 4.51 29.22 7.08
C LYS A 3 5.34 28.01 6.60
N GLU A 4 6.57 27.82 7.10
CA GLU A 4 7.50 26.84 6.51
C GLU A 4 7.50 25.45 7.18
N ILE A 5 7.00 25.31 8.41
CA ILE A 5 7.12 24.04 9.15
C ILE A 5 5.98 23.05 8.82
N SER A 6 4.83 23.53 8.33
CA SER A 6 3.63 22.68 8.14
C SER A 6 3.61 21.87 6.85
N GLU A 7 4.42 22.21 5.85
CA GLU A 7 4.39 21.53 4.54
C GLU A 7 5.37 20.36 4.42
N ALA A 8 6.37 20.27 5.31
CA ALA A 8 7.44 19.26 5.21
C ALA A 8 7.21 18.00 6.06
N ILE A 9 6.28 18.01 7.01
CA ILE A 9 6.03 16.87 7.90
C ILE A 9 4.83 16.08 7.34
N PRO A 10 5.04 14.89 6.76
CA PRO A 10 3.94 14.07 6.28
C PRO A 10 3.01 13.73 7.45
N ASN A 11 1.71 13.88 7.22
CA ASN A 11 0.70 13.55 8.23
C ASN A 11 0.77 12.04 8.55
N ILE A 12 0.51 11.66 9.81
CA ILE A 12 0.37 10.27 10.28
C ILE A 12 -0.50 9.44 9.33
N LYS A 13 -1.57 10.02 8.78
CA LYS A 13 -2.45 9.36 7.80
C LYS A 13 -1.70 8.93 6.53
N GLU A 14 -0.81 9.78 6.03
CA GLU A 14 0.00 9.51 4.82
C GLU A 14 1.07 8.48 5.11
N ILE A 15 1.75 8.58 6.26
CA ILE A 15 2.75 7.60 6.71
C ILE A 15 2.11 6.21 6.79
N LYS A 16 0.94 6.10 7.44
CA LYS A 16 0.19 4.84 7.53
C LYS A 16 -0.18 4.30 6.15
N THR A 17 -0.59 5.17 5.24
CA THR A 17 -0.98 4.79 3.88
C THR A 17 0.22 4.26 3.09
N LYS A 18 1.37 4.93 3.12
CA LYS A 18 2.60 4.49 2.45
C LYS A 18 3.12 3.17 3.03
N ALA A 19 3.11 3.02 4.36
CA ALA A 19 3.50 1.79 5.02
C ALA A 19 2.59 0.62 4.62
N GLU A 20 1.28 0.85 4.56
CA GLU A 20 0.31 -0.16 4.13
C GLU A 20 0.50 -0.56 2.65
N GLN A 21 0.73 0.40 1.76
CA GLN A 21 1.02 0.14 0.35
C GLN A 21 2.26 -0.75 0.20
N LYS A 22 3.37 -0.37 0.85
CA LYS A 22 4.61 -1.12 0.84
C LYS A 22 4.40 -2.55 1.34
N TYR A 23 3.68 -2.72 2.45
CA TYR A 23 3.36 -4.03 2.99
C TYR A 23 2.57 -4.90 1.99
N ILE A 24 1.52 -4.35 1.36
CA ILE A 24 0.72 -5.06 0.36
C ILE A 24 1.59 -5.53 -0.81
N ILE A 25 2.45 -4.65 -1.34
CA ILE A 25 3.33 -4.96 -2.47
C ILE A 25 4.33 -6.06 -2.08
N THR A 26 4.94 -5.97 -0.89
CA THR A 26 5.87 -6.98 -0.39
C THR A 26 5.21 -8.36 -0.34
N ILE A 27 4.02 -8.47 0.27
CA ILE A 27 3.32 -9.76 0.36
C ILE A 27 2.92 -10.26 -1.03
N LEU A 28 2.41 -9.39 -1.91
CA LEU A 28 2.06 -9.79 -3.27
C LEU A 28 3.28 -10.34 -4.02
N ASN A 29 4.45 -9.71 -3.87
CA ASN A 29 5.69 -10.20 -4.47
C ASN A 29 6.15 -11.54 -3.88
N THR A 30 6.06 -11.73 -2.55
CA THR A 30 6.49 -13.00 -1.92
C THR A 30 5.66 -14.19 -2.36
N VAL A 31 4.40 -13.98 -2.74
CA VAL A 31 3.50 -15.04 -3.24
C VAL A 31 3.32 -14.99 -4.76
N ASN A 32 4.22 -14.39 -5.52
CA ASN A 32 4.13 -14.31 -6.99
C ASN A 32 2.79 -13.75 -7.52
N TRP A 33 2.19 -12.82 -6.77
CA TRP A 33 0.91 -12.18 -7.04
C TRP A 33 -0.31 -13.12 -6.95
N HIS A 34 -0.19 -14.25 -6.26
CA HIS A 34 -1.33 -15.11 -5.91
C HIS A 34 -2.22 -14.42 -4.87
N MET A 35 -3.22 -13.67 -5.34
CA MET A 35 -4.13 -12.84 -4.54
C MET A 35 -4.74 -13.57 -3.32
N THR A 36 -5.17 -14.82 -3.51
CA THR A 36 -5.79 -15.61 -2.44
C THR A 36 -4.77 -15.94 -1.34
N GLU A 37 -3.55 -16.29 -1.73
CA GLU A 37 -2.47 -16.60 -0.78
C GLU A 37 -1.96 -15.34 -0.08
N ALA A 38 -1.86 -14.22 -0.80
CA ALA A 38 -1.53 -12.92 -0.20
C ALA A 38 -2.56 -12.51 0.86
N ALA A 39 -3.85 -12.64 0.55
CA ALA A 39 -4.92 -12.34 1.50
C ALA A 39 -4.87 -13.27 2.72
N ARG A 40 -4.57 -14.56 2.52
CA ARG A 40 -4.37 -15.55 3.59
C ARG A 40 -3.21 -15.16 4.51
N LEU A 41 -2.05 -14.81 3.95
CA LEU A 41 -0.87 -14.38 4.73
C LEU A 41 -1.12 -13.08 5.49
N MET A 42 -1.89 -12.17 4.92
CA MET A 42 -2.28 -10.91 5.57
C MET A 42 -3.40 -11.08 6.61
N GLY A 43 -4.01 -12.26 6.73
CA GLY A 43 -5.13 -12.51 7.63
C GLY A 43 -6.40 -11.73 7.28
N ILE A 44 -6.61 -11.40 6.00
CA ILE A 44 -7.77 -10.63 5.53
C ILE A 44 -8.52 -11.36 4.43
N ASN A 45 -9.76 -10.96 4.18
CA ASN A 45 -10.50 -11.45 3.02
C ASN A 45 -9.87 -10.94 1.71
N ARG A 46 -9.84 -11.81 0.68
CA ARG A 46 -9.45 -11.46 -0.70
C ARG A 46 -10.15 -10.19 -1.21
N SER A 47 -11.43 -10.00 -0.91
CA SER A 47 -12.19 -8.81 -1.32
C SER A 47 -11.67 -7.52 -0.67
N THR A 48 -11.21 -7.60 0.58
CA THR A 48 -10.57 -6.50 1.29
C THR A 48 -9.21 -6.16 0.69
N LEU A 49 -8.39 -7.16 0.36
CA LEU A 49 -7.13 -6.95 -0.35
C LEU A 49 -7.38 -6.27 -1.71
N PHE A 50 -8.33 -6.77 -2.49
CA PHE A 50 -8.69 -6.21 -3.78
C PHE A 50 -9.13 -4.74 -3.68
N ARG A 51 -9.97 -4.39 -2.68
CA ARG A 51 -10.40 -3.00 -2.45
C ARG A 51 -9.21 -2.10 -2.08
N LYS A 52 -8.27 -2.58 -1.26
CA LYS A 52 -7.05 -1.82 -0.91
C LYS A 52 -6.17 -1.61 -2.13
N MET A 53 -5.97 -2.65 -2.95
CA MET A 53 -5.22 -2.53 -4.20
C MET A 53 -5.85 -1.53 -5.16
N LYS A 54 -7.18 -1.56 -5.33
CA LYS A 54 -7.90 -0.59 -6.18
C LYS A 54 -7.76 0.83 -5.63
N LYS A 55 -7.90 1.01 -4.31
CA LYS A 55 -7.74 2.31 -3.63
C LYS A 55 -6.33 2.89 -3.83
N TYR A 56 -5.31 2.04 -3.81
CA TYR A 56 -3.91 2.44 -3.92
C TYR A 56 -3.34 2.32 -5.34
N GLY A 57 -4.14 1.93 -6.32
CA GLY A 57 -3.71 1.74 -7.71
C GLY A 57 -2.66 0.63 -7.90
N ILE A 58 -2.51 -0.30 -6.95
CA ILE A 58 -1.53 -1.38 -6.99
C ILE A 58 -1.94 -2.39 -8.05
N ASN A 59 -1.06 -2.66 -9.00
CA ASN A 59 -1.27 -3.66 -10.04
C ASN A 59 0.05 -4.37 -10.38
N LYS A 60 -0.03 -5.59 -10.91
CA LYS A 60 1.15 -6.44 -11.19
C LYS A 60 2.12 -5.81 -12.20
N ARG A 61 1.61 -5.00 -13.13
CA ARG A 61 2.41 -4.37 -14.17
C ARG A 61 3.19 -3.17 -13.65
N ASN A 62 2.75 -2.57 -12.55
CA ASN A 62 3.39 -1.41 -11.94
C ASN A 62 3.11 -1.37 -10.43
N PRO A 63 3.81 -2.21 -9.64
CA PRO A 63 3.64 -2.26 -8.19
C PRO A 63 4.01 -0.94 -7.51
N ASP A 64 5.01 -0.25 -8.05
CA ASP A 64 5.74 0.81 -7.35
C ASP A 64 5.40 2.21 -7.85
N LYS A 65 4.35 2.36 -8.69
CA LYS A 65 3.96 3.64 -9.33
C LYS A 65 3.78 4.82 -8.35
N PHE A 66 3.64 4.54 -7.06
CA PHE A 66 3.39 5.52 -6.01
C PHE A 66 4.45 5.52 -4.89
N LEU A 67 5.59 4.85 -5.08
CA LEU A 67 6.68 4.81 -4.10
C LEU A 67 7.73 5.93 -4.26
N PHE A 68 7.57 6.82 -5.25
CA PHE A 68 8.45 7.97 -5.48
C PHE A 68 7.63 9.22 -5.80
#